data_AF-A0A940XTB3-F1
#
_entry.id   AF-A0A940XTB3-F1
#
_cell.length_a   1.000
_cell.length_b   1.000
_cell.length_c   1.000
_cell.angle_alpha   90.00
_cell.angle_beta   90.00
_cell.angle_gamma   90.00
#
_symmetry.space_group_name_H-M   'P 1'
#
loop_
_entity.id
_entity.type
_entity.pdbx_description
1 polymer ?
#
loop_
_entity_poly.entity_id
_entity_poly.type
_entity_poly.pdbx_seq_one_letter_code
_entity_poly.pdbx_strand_id
1 'polypeptide(L)'
;MSDSSGFIKQQVASRLHRPDGSTQTTRAPAVWTLAHRGYSGSGRLDVWVYATKRDALREGAALAIACGLDDEEDQARRDFAAGRYQKVMDCYEKTRPETHLLRVQAAFLQPPV
;
A
#
# COMPACT_ATOMS: atom_id res chain seq x y z
N MET A 1 6.98 7.92 -24.89
CA MET A 1 6.32 8.36 -23.64
C MET A 1 5.46 7.21 -23.16
N SER A 2 5.77 6.58 -22.02
CA SER A 2 4.89 5.53 -21.50
C SER A 2 3.55 6.14 -21.16
N ASP A 3 2.46 5.52 -21.60
CA ASP A 3 1.12 5.97 -21.28
C ASP A 3 0.85 5.81 -19.78
N SER A 4 1.04 6.89 -19.02
CA SER A 4 0.81 6.96 -17.59
C SER A 4 -0.67 6.89 -17.21
N SER A 5 -1.58 6.93 -18.20
CA SER A 5 -3.03 7.04 -17.98
C SER A 5 -3.60 5.87 -17.17
N GLY A 6 -2.98 4.69 -17.25
CA GLY A 6 -3.42 3.51 -16.49
C GLY A 6 -3.18 3.61 -14.98
N PHE A 7 -2.21 4.44 -14.54
CA PHE A 7 -1.78 4.52 -13.15
C PHE A 7 -2.51 5.61 -12.35
N ILE A 8 -2.79 6.74 -12.97
CA ILE A 8 -3.39 7.90 -12.30
C ILE A 8 -4.91 7.74 -12.26
N LYS A 9 -5.50 7.72 -11.06
CA LYS A 9 -6.95 7.56 -10.87
C LYS A 9 -7.48 8.51 -9.79
N GLN A 10 -8.76 8.85 -9.86
CA GLN A 10 -9.44 9.66 -8.84
C GLN A 10 -9.64 8.87 -7.54
N GLN A 11 -8.86 9.18 -6.51
CA GLN A 11 -8.95 8.58 -5.18
C GLN A 11 -9.67 9.53 -4.21
N VAL A 12 -10.29 8.97 -3.16
CA VAL A 12 -10.90 9.77 -2.08
C VAL A 12 -9.79 10.48 -1.32
N ALA A 13 -9.76 11.81 -1.40
CA ALA A 13 -8.76 12.65 -0.74
C ALA A 13 -9.19 13.03 0.69
N SER A 14 -10.48 13.31 0.88
CA SER A 14 -11.03 13.56 2.22
C SER A 14 -12.50 13.14 2.32
N ARG A 15 -12.92 12.87 3.56
CA ARG A 15 -14.32 12.77 3.98
C ARG A 15 -14.55 13.73 5.13
N LEU A 16 -15.44 14.70 4.95
CA LEU A 16 -15.88 15.63 5.98
C LEU A 16 -17.25 15.16 6.49
N HIS A 17 -17.30 14.74 7.75
CA HIS A 17 -18.55 14.44 8.45
C HIS A 17 -19.04 15.70 9.16
N ARG A 18 -20.29 16.09 8.92
CA ARG A 18 -20.90 17.28 9.53
C ARG A 18 -21.87 16.91 10.67
N PRO A 19 -22.11 17.81 11.63
CA PRO A 19 -23.06 17.58 12.71
C PRO A 19 -24.50 17.33 12.25
N ASP A 20 -24.88 17.80 11.06
CA ASP A 20 -26.19 17.56 10.43
C ASP A 20 -26.33 16.14 9.84
N GLY A 21 -25.32 15.27 10.04
CA GLY A 21 -25.28 13.91 9.52
C GLY A 21 -24.81 13.81 8.06
N SER A 22 -24.60 14.93 7.37
CA SER A 22 -24.10 14.91 5.99
C SER A 22 -22.62 14.53 5.94
N THR A 23 -22.23 13.87 4.84
CA THR A 23 -20.83 13.53 4.56
C THR A 23 -20.45 14.08 3.19
N GLN A 24 -19.44 14.96 3.15
CA GLN A 24 -18.86 15.43 1.90
C GLN A 24 -17.59 14.66 1.58
N THR A 25 -17.50 14.10 0.38
CA THR A 25 -16.32 13.40 -0.10
C THR A 25 -15.64 14.22 -1.19
N THR A 26 -14.34 14.45 -1.05
CA THR A 26 -13.52 15.02 -2.12
C THR A 26 -12.70 13.93 -2.79
N ARG A 27 -12.42 14.09 -4.09
CA ARG A 27 -11.56 13.20 -4.86
C ARG A 27 -10.49 13.99 -5.58
N ALA A 28 -9.30 13.41 -5.68
CA ALA A 28 -8.18 14.00 -6.39
C ALA A 28 -7.38 12.93 -7.15
N PRO A 29 -6.65 13.30 -8.21
CA PRO A 29 -5.77 12.40 -8.92
C PRO A 29 -4.67 11.86 -7.99
N ALA A 30 -4.51 10.53 -7.98
CA ALA A 30 -3.46 9.87 -7.22
C ALA A 30 -2.99 8.61 -7.91
N VAL A 31 -1.82 8.14 -7.50
CA VAL A 31 -1.30 6.80 -7.78
C VAL A 31 -1.25 5.98 -6.50
N TRP A 32 -1.24 4.64 -6.60
CA TRP A 32 -0.99 3.79 -5.44
C TRP A 32 0.50 3.52 -5.32
N THR A 33 1.04 3.68 -4.12
CA THR A 33 2.44 3.41 -3.82
C THR A 33 2.59 2.24 -2.85
N LEU A 34 3.69 1.51 -3.00
CA LEU A 34 4.22 0.59 -2.00
C LEU A 34 5.59 1.11 -1.58
N ALA A 35 5.70 1.56 -0.33
CA ALA A 35 6.97 1.93 0.27
C ALA A 35 7.56 0.72 1.00
N HIS A 36 8.82 0.39 0.75
CA HIS A 36 9.52 -0.67 1.47
C HIS A 36 11.01 -0.37 1.68
N ARG A 37 11.63 -1.06 2.64
CA ARG A 37 13.09 -1.01 2.79
C ARG A 37 13.76 -1.74 1.62
N GLY A 38 14.72 -1.10 0.98
CA GLY A 38 15.51 -1.65 -0.13
C GLY A 38 16.55 -2.66 0.36
N TYR A 39 16.84 -3.63 -0.50
CA TYR A 39 17.69 -4.79 -0.17
C TYR A 39 19.21 -4.51 -0.15
N SER A 40 19.69 -3.37 -0.65
CA SER A 40 21.12 -3.13 -0.93
C SER A 40 22.01 -2.72 0.26
N GLY A 41 21.72 -3.18 1.48
CA GLY A 41 22.58 -2.97 2.67
C GLY A 41 22.63 -1.54 3.24
N SER A 42 22.27 -0.51 2.46
CA SER A 42 22.23 0.90 2.89
C SER A 42 20.91 1.31 3.54
N GLY A 43 19.89 0.45 3.55
CA GLY A 43 18.58 0.75 4.12
C GLY A 43 17.78 1.81 3.34
N ARG A 44 18.03 1.95 2.03
CA ARG A 44 17.31 2.88 1.15
C ARG A 44 15.79 2.69 1.26
N LEU A 45 15.04 3.77 1.19
CA LEU A 45 13.59 3.73 0.99
C LEU A 45 13.30 3.52 -0.51
N ASP A 46 12.68 2.40 -0.84
CA ASP A 46 12.16 2.11 -2.18
C ASP A 46 10.67 2.42 -2.22
N VAL A 47 10.23 3.12 -3.26
CA VAL A 47 8.82 3.46 -3.49
C VAL A 47 8.42 3.01 -4.89
N TRP A 48 7.52 2.03 -4.96
CA TRP A 48 7.00 1.49 -6.22
C TRP A 48 5.60 2.01 -6.49
N VAL A 49 5.25 2.18 -7.77
CA VAL A 49 3.96 2.75 -8.21
C VAL A 49 3.11 1.67 -8.87
N TYR A 50 1.82 1.66 -8.54
CA TYR A 50 0.84 0.68 -9.01
C TYR A 50 -0.45 1.35 -9.48
N ALA A 51 -1.10 0.71 -10.46
CA ALA A 51 -2.36 1.18 -11.03
C ALA A 51 -3.57 0.97 -10.13
N THR A 52 -3.49 0.03 -9.19
CA THR A 52 -4.57 -0.25 -8.23
C THR A 52 -4.02 -0.52 -6.84
N LYS A 53 -4.86 -0.25 -5.82
CA LYS A 53 -4.56 -0.63 -4.43
C LYS A 53 -4.33 -2.13 -4.32
N ARG A 54 -5.10 -2.93 -5.05
CA ARG A 54 -5.04 -4.40 -5.00
C ARG A 54 -3.68 -4.91 -5.47
N ASP A 55 -3.15 -4.36 -6.55
CA ASP A 55 -1.83 -4.75 -7.07
C ASP A 55 -0.72 -4.34 -6.10
N ALA A 56 -0.77 -3.12 -5.57
CA ALA A 56 0.17 -2.67 -4.55
C ALA A 56 0.16 -3.56 -3.30
N LEU A 57 -1.04 -3.94 -2.83
CA LEU A 57 -1.20 -4.85 -1.70
C LEU A 57 -0.70 -6.26 -2.01
N ARG A 58 -0.95 -6.78 -3.23
CA ARG A 58 -0.47 -8.10 -3.64
C ARG A 58 1.05 -8.15 -3.59
N GLU A 59 1.73 -7.18 -4.20
CA GLU A 59 3.19 -7.14 -4.21
C GLU A 59 3.76 -6.88 -2.81
N GLY A 60 3.12 -6.04 -2.01
CA GLY A 60 3.49 -5.85 -0.60
C GLY A 60 3.37 -7.14 0.20
N ALA A 61 2.27 -7.88 0.06
CA ALA A 61 2.07 -9.15 0.75
C ALA A 61 3.07 -10.24 0.29
N ALA A 62 3.46 -10.23 -0.98
CA ALA A 62 4.50 -11.11 -1.49
C ALA A 62 5.87 -10.79 -0.86
N LEU A 63 6.23 -9.50 -0.77
CA LEU A 63 7.43 -9.05 -0.08
C LEU A 63 7.41 -9.39 1.41
N ALA A 64 6.28 -9.21 2.09
CA ALA A 64 6.12 -9.58 3.50
C ALA A 64 6.48 -11.06 3.74
N ILE A 65 5.94 -11.96 2.91
CA ILE A 65 6.25 -13.39 2.99
C ILE A 65 7.73 -13.66 2.68
N ALA A 66 8.28 -13.00 1.65
CA ALA A 66 9.69 -13.16 1.27
C ALA A 66 10.67 -12.68 2.34
N CYS A 67 10.28 -11.70 3.15
CA CYS A 67 11.06 -11.20 4.30
C CYS A 67 10.97 -12.12 5.54
N GLY A 68 10.10 -13.13 5.53
CA GLY A 68 9.89 -14.06 6.64
C GLY A 68 8.94 -13.52 7.70
N LEU A 69 7.92 -14.33 8.03
CA LEU A 69 6.88 -14.02 9.01
C LEU A 69 6.91 -14.97 10.21
N ASP A 70 8.06 -15.59 10.48
CA ASP A 70 8.27 -16.52 11.61
C ASP A 70 7.12 -17.55 11.73
N ASP A 71 6.48 -17.68 12.89
CA ASP A 71 5.44 -18.69 13.16
C ASP A 71 4.15 -18.47 12.36
N GLU A 72 3.93 -17.26 11.81
CA GLU A 72 2.73 -16.91 11.06
C GLU A 72 2.81 -17.21 9.56
N GLU A 73 3.94 -17.71 9.04
CA GLU A 73 4.19 -17.86 7.61
C GLU A 73 3.15 -18.74 6.89
N ASP A 74 2.78 -19.88 7.48
CA ASP A 74 1.79 -20.79 6.89
C ASP A 74 0.41 -20.14 6.75
N GLN A 75 0.00 -19.39 7.77
CA GLN A 75 -1.27 -18.67 7.77
C GLN A 75 -1.22 -17.50 6.78
N ALA A 76 -0.11 -16.79 6.69
CA ALA A 76 0.12 -15.72 5.72
C ALA A 76 0.08 -16.24 4.27
N ARG A 77 0.66 -17.40 3.98
CA ARG A 77 0.57 -18.06 2.66
C ARG A 77 -0.88 -18.41 2.28
N ARG A 78 -1.67 -18.92 3.24
CA ARG A 78 -3.11 -19.19 3.03
C ARG A 78 -3.91 -17.91 2.79
N ASP A 79 -3.62 -16.86 3.54
CA ASP A 79 -4.26 -15.55 3.38
C ASP A 79 -3.89 -14.91 2.03
N PHE A 80 -2.64 -15.03 1.61
CA PHE A 80 -2.19 -14.59 0.28
C PHE A 80 -2.91 -15.32 -0.85
N ALA A 81 -2.97 -16.65 -0.79
CA ALA A 81 -3.65 -17.48 -1.79
C ALA A 81 -5.15 -17.14 -1.90
N ALA A 82 -5.77 -16.76 -0.78
CA ALA A 82 -7.16 -16.31 -0.74
C ALA A 82 -7.36 -14.83 -1.11
N GLY A 83 -6.32 -14.11 -1.54
CA GLY A 83 -6.40 -12.70 -1.90
C GLY A 83 -6.58 -11.73 -0.73
N ARG A 84 -6.35 -12.18 0.52
CA ARG A 84 -6.43 -11.37 1.74
C ARG A 84 -5.12 -10.63 2.01
N TYR A 85 -4.64 -9.90 1.01
CA TYR A 85 -3.33 -9.26 1.03
C TYR A 85 -3.14 -8.27 2.19
N GLN A 86 -4.16 -7.47 2.51
CA GLN A 86 -4.11 -6.56 3.67
C GLN A 86 -3.84 -7.32 4.98
N LYS A 87 -4.43 -8.51 5.16
CA LYS A 87 -4.23 -9.31 6.36
C LYS A 87 -2.77 -9.79 6.50
N VAL A 88 -2.12 -10.11 5.38
CA VAL A 88 -0.69 -10.46 5.35
C VAL A 88 0.17 -9.24 5.72
N MET A 89 -0.16 -8.06 5.17
CA MET A 89 0.53 -6.81 5.52
C MET A 89 0.39 -6.47 7.01
N ASP A 90 -0.82 -6.60 7.56
CA ASP A 90 -1.09 -6.35 8.98
C ASP A 90 -0.36 -7.34 9.89
N CYS A 91 -0.16 -8.58 9.42
CA CYS A 91 0.63 -9.59 10.12
C CYS A 91 2.11 -9.19 10.15
N TYR A 92 2.68 -8.76 9.01
CA TYR A 92 4.06 -8.27 8.93
C TYR A 92 4.32 -7.08 9.87
N GLU A 93 3.39 -6.13 9.92
CA GLU A 93 3.51 -4.95 10.81
C GLU A 93 3.56 -5.35 12.29
N LYS A 94 2.87 -6.43 12.68
CA LYS A 94 2.88 -6.96 14.05
C LYS A 94 4.16 -7.72 14.41
N THR A 95 4.69 -8.52 13.48
CA THR A 95 5.84 -9.40 13.75
C THR A 95 7.18 -8.68 13.58
N ARG A 96 7.23 -7.56 12.83
CA ARG A 96 8.46 -6.81 12.55
C ARG A 96 8.34 -5.30 12.85
N PRO A 97 7.99 -4.89 14.08
CA PRO A 97 7.74 -3.48 14.40
C PRO A 97 8.99 -2.59 14.26
N GLU A 98 10.20 -3.11 14.44
CA GLU A 98 11.44 -2.32 14.34
C GLU A 98 11.86 -2.05 12.89
N THR A 99 11.43 -2.89 11.94
CA THR A 99 11.75 -2.79 10.51
C THR A 99 10.50 -2.66 9.65
N HIS A 100 9.41 -2.11 10.21
CA HIS A 100 8.04 -2.12 9.66
C HIS A 100 7.83 -1.31 8.35
N LEU A 101 8.90 -0.96 7.64
CA LEU A 101 8.80 -0.19 6.41
C LEU A 101 8.30 -1.09 5.27
N LEU A 102 6.97 -1.27 5.22
CA LEU A 102 6.20 -1.94 4.19
C LEU A 102 4.75 -1.37 4.19
N ARG A 103 4.48 -0.35 3.36
CA ARG A 103 3.23 0.43 3.45
C ARG A 103 2.62 0.70 2.08
N VAL A 104 1.32 0.44 1.95
CA VAL A 104 0.53 0.79 0.76
C VAL A 104 -0.31 2.04 1.01
N GLN A 105 -0.11 3.10 0.22
CA GLN A 105 -0.83 4.37 0.36
C GLN A 105 -1.14 4.99 -0.99
N ALA A 106 -2.14 5.88 -1.02
CA ALA A 106 -2.38 6.73 -2.18
C ALA A 106 -1.46 7.96 -2.10
N ALA A 107 -0.74 8.25 -3.18
CA ALA A 107 0.05 9.47 -3.33
C ALA A 107 -0.69 10.44 -4.26
N PHE A 108 -1.21 11.52 -3.69
CA PHE A 108 -1.95 12.55 -4.42
C PHE A 108 -1.02 13.45 -5.21
N LEU A 109 -1.38 13.69 -6.48
CA LEU A 109 -0.63 14.57 -7.34
C LEU A 109 -0.91 16.03 -6.94
N GLN A 110 0.16 16.79 -6.76
CA GLN A 110 0.04 18.23 -6.56
C GLN A 110 -0.24 18.90 -7.91
N PRO A 111 -1.18 19.86 -7.99
CA PRO A 111 -1.30 20.69 -9.17
C PRO A 111 -0.01 21.50 -9.36
N PRO A 112 0.40 21.76 -10.62
CA PRO A 112 1.48 22.70 -10.88
C PRO A 112 1.09 24.09 -10.34
N VAL A 113 2.04 24.74 -9.68
CA VAL A 113 1.95 26.12 -9.17
C VAL A 113 2.10 27.10 -10.33
#